data_AF-A0A944DD64-F1
#
_entry.id   AF-A0A944DD64-F1
#
_cell.length_a   1.000
_cell.length_b   1.000
_cell.length_c   1.000
_cell.angle_alpha   90.00
_cell.angle_beta   90.00
_cell.angle_gamma   90.00
#
_symmetry.space_group_name_H-M   'P 1'
#
loop_
_entity.id
_entity.type
_entity.pdbx_description
1 polymer ?
#
loop_
_entity_poly.entity_id
_entity_poly.type
_entity_poly.pdbx_seq_one_letter_code
_entity_poly.pdbx_strand_id
1 'polypeptide(L)'
;AFVSRLLAEEGIGWCIEEDEAAPAGHRMRLFADSLRWPEDRLSEHANGGRGIRFHRADSQEAQDAIVAFGTHRRFGAGMSTVLSYDYKTKRSVATRVPTVLALGAERAPALERYDDAGQYAFADTREADRYARLMMEALEARHTTFVGRGTVRSLRPGTHVDLLDAPR
;
A
#
# COMPACT_ATOMS: atom_id res chain seq x y z
N ALA A 1 18.31 8.27 -0.55
CA ALA A 1 17.31 9.14 -1.20
C ALA A 1 17.05 8.74 -2.66
N PHE A 2 18.07 8.66 -3.52
CA PHE A 2 17.91 8.35 -4.95
C PHE A 2 17.15 7.03 -5.23
N VAL A 3 17.64 5.90 -4.71
CA VAL A 3 17.04 4.57 -4.97
C VAL A 3 15.59 4.50 -4.52
N SER A 4 15.28 4.99 -3.31
CA SER A 4 13.92 5.00 -2.78
C SER A 4 12.96 5.81 -3.64
N ARG A 5 13.43 6.93 -4.23
CA ARG A 5 12.64 7.73 -5.16
C ARG A 5 12.35 6.95 -6.45
N LEU A 6 13.37 6.34 -7.05
CA LEU A 6 13.21 5.57 -8.28
C LEU A 6 12.24 4.39 -8.09
N LEU A 7 12.39 3.64 -7.00
CA LEU A 7 11.47 2.54 -6.69
C LEU A 7 10.02 3.06 -6.54
N ALA A 8 9.82 4.16 -5.81
CA ALA A 8 8.49 4.74 -5.63
C ALA A 8 7.87 5.26 -6.94
N GLU A 9 8.67 5.88 -7.81
CA GLU A 9 8.23 6.33 -9.14
C GLU A 9 7.76 5.17 -10.01
N GLU A 10 8.43 4.03 -9.93
CA GLU A 10 8.09 2.83 -10.69
C GLU A 10 6.97 1.98 -10.05
N GLY A 11 6.42 2.41 -8.90
CA GLY A 11 5.40 1.65 -8.16
C GLY A 11 5.96 0.43 -7.41
N ILE A 12 7.27 0.40 -7.18
CA ILE A 12 7.96 -0.72 -6.54
C ILE A 12 8.11 -0.44 -5.04
N GLY A 13 7.48 -1.29 -4.24
CA GLY A 13 7.69 -1.34 -2.80
C GLY A 13 8.89 -2.20 -2.44
N TRP A 14 9.39 -2.00 -1.22
CA TRP A 14 10.45 -2.85 -0.67
C TRP A 14 10.27 -3.07 0.83
N CYS A 15 10.72 -4.23 1.30
CA CYS A 15 10.87 -4.53 2.72
C CYS A 15 12.18 -5.30 2.97
N ILE A 16 12.60 -5.36 4.23
CA ILE A 16 13.75 -6.16 4.66
C ILE A 16 13.21 -7.39 5.37
N GLU A 17 13.79 -8.55 5.07
CA GLU A 17 13.47 -9.82 5.71
C GLU A 17 14.73 -10.56 6.13
N GLU A 18 14.62 -11.42 7.14
CA GLU A 18 15.72 -12.28 7.57
C GLU A 18 16.05 -13.32 6.47
N ASP A 19 17.34 -13.55 6.26
CA ASP A 19 17.85 -14.59 5.35
C ASP A 19 19.16 -15.14 5.89
N GLU A 20 19.14 -16.39 6.38
CA GLU A 20 20.31 -17.06 6.95
C GLU A 20 21.42 -17.30 5.92
N ALA A 21 21.10 -17.36 4.62
CA ALA A 21 22.09 -17.51 3.57
C ALA A 21 22.78 -16.19 3.21
N ALA A 22 22.22 -15.04 3.62
CA ALA A 22 22.83 -13.74 3.38
C ALA A 22 23.97 -13.49 4.38
N PRO A 23 25.14 -12.95 3.97
CA PRO A 23 26.26 -12.71 4.87
C PRO A 23 25.94 -11.83 6.08
N ALA A 24 24.96 -10.93 5.97
CA ALA A 24 24.51 -10.04 7.02
C ALA A 24 23.19 -10.50 7.69
N GLY A 25 22.69 -11.69 7.37
CA GLY A 25 21.47 -12.27 7.94
C GLY A 25 20.16 -11.66 7.44
N HIS A 26 20.20 -10.78 6.43
CA HIS A 26 19.01 -10.11 5.90
C HIS A 26 19.12 -9.85 4.40
N ARG A 27 17.97 -9.74 3.74
CA ARG A 27 17.86 -9.34 2.34
C ARG A 27 16.76 -8.30 2.14
N MET A 28 16.88 -7.54 1.05
CA MET A 28 15.81 -6.65 0.59
C MET A 28 14.94 -7.37 -0.43
N ARG A 29 13.63 -7.44 -0.17
CA ARG A 29 12.64 -7.94 -1.12
C ARG A 29 11.99 -6.76 -1.84
N LEU A 30 12.07 -6.77 -3.17
CA LEU A 30 11.33 -5.83 -4.03
C LEU A 30 10.00 -6.45 -4.43
N PHE A 31 8.92 -5.65 -4.47
CA PHE A 31 7.60 -6.13 -4.88
C PHE A 31 6.81 -5.04 -5.61
N ALA A 32 5.93 -5.47 -6.51
CA ALA A 32 4.95 -4.61 -7.19
C ALA A 32 3.50 -5.15 -7.05
N ASP A 33 3.33 -6.27 -6.36
CA ASP A 33 2.03 -6.92 -6.12
C ASP A 33 2.01 -7.47 -4.69
N SER A 34 1.27 -6.81 -3.80
CA SER A 34 1.16 -7.21 -2.39
C SER A 34 0.17 -8.35 -2.17
N LEU A 35 -0.67 -8.71 -3.16
CA LEU A 35 -1.60 -9.83 -3.02
C LEU A 35 -0.89 -11.19 -3.01
N ARG A 36 0.37 -11.22 -3.47
CA ARG A 36 1.23 -12.42 -3.48
C ARG A 36 2.05 -12.57 -2.20
N TRP A 37 1.80 -11.75 -1.19
CA TRP A 37 2.53 -11.86 0.05
C TRP A 37 2.19 -13.16 0.78
N PRO A 38 3.17 -13.85 1.37
CA PRO A 38 2.90 -15.02 2.18
C PRO A 38 2.02 -14.66 3.37
N GLU A 39 1.24 -15.62 3.83
CA GLU A 39 0.55 -15.50 5.09
C GLU A 39 1.57 -15.53 6.24
N ASP A 40 1.29 -14.80 7.32
CA ASP A 40 2.08 -14.90 8.54
C ASP A 40 2.01 -16.31 9.14
N ARG A 41 3.14 -16.81 9.63
CA ARG A 41 3.24 -18.17 10.17
C ARG A 41 2.32 -18.44 11.36
N LEU A 42 2.09 -17.45 12.23
CA LEU A 42 1.14 -17.63 13.33
C LEU A 42 -0.30 -17.55 12.83
N SER A 43 -0.60 -16.77 11.80
CA SER A 43 -1.92 -16.80 11.15
C SER A 43 -2.21 -18.17 10.52
N GLU A 44 -1.25 -18.72 9.77
CA GLU A 44 -1.38 -20.00 9.04
C GLU A 44 -1.52 -21.22 9.97
N HIS A 45 -1.03 -21.15 11.21
CA HIS A 45 -1.06 -22.29 12.14
C HIS A 45 -1.94 -22.09 13.38
N ALA A 46 -2.14 -20.85 13.84
CA ALA A 46 -2.97 -20.60 15.02
C ALA A 46 -4.43 -20.94 14.76
N ASN A 47 -5.15 -21.30 15.82
CA ASN A 47 -6.58 -21.61 15.77
C ASN A 47 -6.96 -22.66 14.70
N GLY A 48 -6.05 -23.60 14.41
CA GLY A 48 -6.25 -24.61 13.36
C GLY A 48 -6.06 -24.08 11.94
N GLY A 49 -5.22 -23.06 11.75
CA GLY A 49 -4.97 -22.41 10.47
C GLY A 49 -6.09 -21.51 10.00
N ARG A 50 -6.74 -20.84 10.95
CA ARG A 50 -7.87 -19.93 10.69
C ARG A 50 -7.48 -18.45 10.80
N GLY A 51 -6.26 -18.15 11.23
CA GLY A 51 -5.82 -16.79 11.52
C GLY A 51 -5.70 -16.47 13.00
N ILE A 52 -5.52 -15.18 13.28
CA ILE A 52 -5.22 -14.61 14.59
C ILE A 52 -6.50 -14.05 15.21
N ARG A 53 -6.75 -14.34 16.49
CA ARG A 53 -7.93 -13.83 17.21
C ARG A 53 -7.77 -12.37 17.62
N PHE A 54 -8.86 -11.62 17.49
CA PHE A 54 -9.08 -10.40 18.25
C PHE A 54 -9.54 -10.76 19.66
N HIS A 55 -8.68 -10.53 20.66
CA HIS A 55 -8.95 -10.95 22.03
C HIS A 55 -8.29 -10.04 23.06
N ARG A 56 -8.76 -10.09 24.32
CA ARG A 56 -8.13 -9.32 25.41
C ARG A 56 -6.68 -9.78 25.63
N ALA A 57 -5.83 -8.87 26.09
CA ALA A 57 -4.52 -9.24 26.59
C ALA A 57 -4.69 -9.96 27.94
N ASP A 58 -4.44 -11.26 27.98
CA ASP A 58 -4.46 -12.04 29.22
C ASP A 58 -3.20 -12.92 29.29
N SER A 59 -2.54 -12.91 30.44
CA SER A 59 -1.29 -13.64 30.68
C SER A 59 -1.45 -15.16 30.63
N GLN A 60 -2.68 -15.67 30.74
CA GLN A 60 -2.98 -17.10 30.72
C GLN A 60 -3.34 -17.63 29.32
N GLU A 61 -3.40 -16.77 28.31
CA GLU A 61 -3.69 -17.21 26.94
C GLU A 61 -2.47 -17.92 26.34
N ALA A 62 -2.68 -19.15 25.87
CA ALA A 62 -1.64 -19.95 25.24
C ALA A 62 -1.25 -19.45 23.83
N GLN A 63 -2.08 -18.60 23.22
CA GLN A 63 -1.91 -18.12 21.85
C GLN A 63 -1.84 -16.60 21.80
N ASP A 64 -0.94 -16.09 20.95
CA ASP A 64 -0.82 -14.67 20.68
C ASP A 64 -2.11 -14.12 20.03
N ALA A 65 -2.48 -12.88 20.36
CA ALA A 65 -3.74 -12.27 19.90
C ALA A 65 -3.56 -10.78 19.55
N ILE A 66 -4.49 -10.27 18.74
CA ILE A 66 -4.64 -8.83 18.49
C ILE A 66 -5.60 -8.26 19.53
N VAL A 67 -5.17 -7.24 20.27
CA VAL A 67 -5.87 -6.70 21.44
C VAL A 67 -6.55 -5.36 21.18
N ALA A 68 -6.10 -4.67 20.14
CA ALA A 68 -6.74 -3.48 19.62
C ALA A 68 -6.59 -3.50 18.10
N PHE A 69 -7.65 -3.14 17.39
CA PHE A 69 -7.67 -3.06 15.94
C PHE A 69 -8.63 -1.95 15.55
N GLY A 70 -8.20 -1.07 14.66
CA GLY A 70 -8.96 0.09 14.26
C GLY A 70 -8.69 0.45 12.82
N THR A 71 -9.67 1.10 12.21
CA THR A 71 -9.54 1.64 10.86
C THR A 71 -9.26 3.13 10.93
N HIS A 72 -8.25 3.59 10.20
CA HIS A 72 -7.98 5.00 9.98
C HIS A 72 -8.26 5.33 8.52
N ARG A 73 -9.24 6.22 8.30
CA ARG A 73 -9.63 6.69 6.96
C ARG A 73 -9.20 8.14 6.77
N ARG A 74 -8.61 8.44 5.62
CA ARG A 74 -8.21 9.78 5.22
C ARG A 74 -9.02 10.20 4.00
N PHE A 75 -9.53 11.42 4.03
CA PHE A 75 -10.09 12.00 2.82
C PHE A 75 -8.97 12.22 1.78
N GLY A 76 -9.22 11.84 0.54
CA GLY A 76 -8.24 11.86 -0.54
C GLY A 76 -8.79 12.50 -1.81
N ALA A 77 -7.91 12.69 -2.80
CA ALA A 77 -8.33 13.13 -4.12
C ALA A 77 -9.11 12.00 -4.82
N GLY A 78 -10.21 12.33 -5.49
CA GLY A 78 -10.97 11.41 -6.35
C GLY A 78 -10.43 11.34 -7.77
N MET A 79 -9.34 12.06 -8.03
CA MET A 79 -8.76 12.19 -9.36
C MET A 79 -7.28 12.55 -9.27
N SER A 80 -6.46 11.94 -10.12
CA SER A 80 -5.08 12.35 -10.38
C SER A 80 -4.94 12.81 -11.83
N THR A 81 -4.38 14.00 -12.04
CA THR A 81 -4.11 14.58 -13.36
C THR A 81 -2.65 14.93 -13.47
N VAL A 82 -2.02 14.51 -14.57
CA VAL A 82 -0.63 14.85 -14.91
C VAL A 82 -0.59 15.64 -16.22
N LEU A 83 0.27 16.64 -16.29
CA LEU A 83 0.58 17.43 -17.49
C LEU A 83 2.09 17.45 -17.71
N SER A 84 2.51 17.32 -18.97
CA SER A 84 3.89 17.52 -19.41
C SER A 84 3.91 18.14 -20.80
N TYR A 85 4.93 18.93 -21.11
CA TYR A 85 5.14 19.48 -22.45
C TYR A 85 6.25 18.73 -23.19
N ASP A 86 5.92 18.05 -24.28
CA ASP A 86 6.90 17.46 -25.19
C ASP A 86 7.45 18.52 -26.15
N TYR A 87 8.64 19.02 -25.85
CA TYR A 87 9.31 20.02 -26.67
C TYR A 87 9.76 19.49 -28.04
N LYS A 88 9.93 18.17 -28.23
CA LYS A 88 10.34 17.58 -29.51
C LYS A 88 9.19 17.61 -30.50
N THR A 89 7.99 17.28 -30.05
CA THR A 89 6.78 17.32 -30.89
C THR A 89 6.00 18.64 -30.77
N LYS A 90 6.40 19.52 -29.84
CA LYS A 90 5.74 20.80 -29.49
C LYS A 90 4.29 20.61 -29.04
N ARG A 91 3.99 19.52 -28.33
CA ARG A 91 2.65 19.16 -27.87
C ARG A 91 2.64 18.91 -26.37
N SER A 92 1.49 19.13 -25.75
CA SER A 92 1.26 18.72 -24.37
C SER A 92 0.78 17.27 -24.32
N VAL A 93 1.32 16.51 -23.36
CA VAL A 93 0.82 15.20 -22.97
C VAL A 93 0.13 15.39 -21.62
N ALA A 94 -1.16 15.08 -21.57
CA ALA A 94 -1.94 15.19 -20.34
C ALA A 94 -2.84 13.96 -20.19
N THR A 95 -2.90 13.46 -18.96
CA THR A 95 -3.74 12.34 -18.58
C THR A 95 -4.45 12.63 -17.27
N ARG A 96 -5.67 12.10 -17.16
CA ARG A 96 -6.48 12.14 -15.95
C ARG A 96 -6.96 10.72 -15.59
N VAL A 97 -6.73 10.29 -14.35
CA VAL A 97 -7.11 8.99 -13.82
C VAL A 97 -8.04 9.16 -12.61
N PRO A 98 -9.30 8.69 -12.68
CA PRO A 98 -10.22 8.72 -11.55
C PRO A 98 -9.88 7.65 -10.51
N THR A 99 -10.32 7.87 -9.28
CA THR A 99 -10.25 6.84 -8.24
C THR A 99 -11.24 5.69 -8.52
N VAL A 100 -10.89 4.48 -8.08
CA VAL A 100 -11.80 3.33 -8.00
C VAL A 100 -12.58 3.27 -6.68
N LEU A 101 -12.24 4.11 -5.69
CA LEU A 101 -12.87 4.12 -4.38
C LEU A 101 -14.11 5.03 -4.35
N ALA A 102 -15.13 4.65 -3.57
CA ALA A 102 -16.22 5.55 -3.23
C ALA A 102 -15.76 6.54 -2.14
N LEU A 103 -15.35 7.74 -2.55
CA LEU A 103 -14.86 8.78 -1.63
C LEU A 103 -15.99 9.71 -1.18
N GLY A 104 -16.05 9.96 0.13
CA GLY A 104 -16.99 10.90 0.71
C GLY A 104 -18.46 10.45 0.66
N ALA A 105 -19.35 11.37 1.03
CA ALA A 105 -20.80 11.20 0.88
C ALA A 105 -21.24 11.62 -0.53
N GLU A 106 -22.48 11.30 -0.92
CA GLU A 106 -23.06 11.61 -2.24
C GLU A 106 -22.88 13.07 -2.69
N ARG A 107 -22.83 14.02 -1.75
CA ARG A 107 -22.67 15.46 -2.02
C ARG A 107 -21.26 16.00 -1.78
N ALA A 108 -20.30 15.14 -1.45
CA ALA A 108 -18.93 15.56 -1.25
C ALA A 108 -18.28 15.89 -2.61
N PRO A 109 -17.61 17.04 -2.76
CA PRO A 109 -16.92 17.36 -4.00
C PRO A 109 -15.74 16.41 -4.23
N ALA A 110 -15.58 15.93 -5.46
CA ALA A 110 -14.39 15.19 -5.85
C ALA A 110 -13.20 16.15 -5.96
N LEU A 111 -12.21 15.97 -5.07
CA LEU A 111 -10.97 16.75 -5.14
C LEU A 111 -10.06 16.18 -6.23
N GLU A 112 -9.36 17.07 -6.93
CA GLU A 112 -8.37 16.72 -7.95
C GLU A 112 -6.97 17.00 -7.43
N ARG A 113 -6.08 16.03 -7.58
CA ARG A 113 -4.65 16.23 -7.49
C ARG A 113 -4.13 16.50 -8.90
N TYR A 114 -3.60 17.69 -9.12
CA TYR A 114 -3.02 18.11 -10.38
C TYR A 114 -1.50 18.24 -10.24
N ASP A 115 -0.76 17.67 -11.18
CA ASP A 115 0.71 17.71 -11.21
C ASP A 115 1.22 18.16 -12.59
N ASP A 116 1.97 19.26 -12.61
CA ASP A 116 2.72 19.68 -13.79
C ASP A 116 4.13 19.09 -13.69
N ALA A 117 4.34 18.00 -14.42
CA ALA A 117 5.57 17.23 -14.40
C ALA A 117 6.72 17.93 -15.16
N GLY A 118 6.45 19.08 -15.80
CA GLY A 118 7.44 19.87 -16.52
C GLY A 118 7.64 19.43 -17.97
N GLN A 119 8.83 19.71 -18.52
CA GLN A 119 9.10 19.45 -19.93
C GLN A 119 9.61 18.02 -20.13
N TYR A 120 8.99 17.31 -21.07
CA TYR A 120 9.41 15.99 -21.53
C TYR A 120 9.51 14.95 -20.39
N ALA A 121 8.58 15.01 -19.43
CA ALA A 121 8.53 14.09 -18.30
C ALA A 121 8.08 12.67 -18.68
N PHE A 122 7.35 12.54 -19.79
CA PHE A 122 6.86 11.28 -20.33
C PHE A 122 7.26 11.16 -21.80
N ALA A 123 7.65 9.97 -22.23
CA ALA A 123 7.97 9.68 -23.62
C ALA A 123 6.73 9.68 -24.51
N ASP A 124 5.58 9.22 -23.98
CA ASP A 124 4.31 9.16 -24.67
C ASP A 124 3.12 9.21 -23.69
N THR A 125 1.89 9.24 -24.22
CA THR A 125 0.66 9.22 -23.41
C THR A 125 0.50 7.94 -22.59
N ARG A 126 0.99 6.79 -23.07
CA ARG A 126 0.88 5.51 -22.35
C ARG A 126 1.74 5.51 -21.09
N GLU A 127 2.92 6.13 -21.15
CA GLU A 127 3.76 6.35 -19.99
C GLU A 127 3.13 7.35 -19.01
N ALA A 128 2.54 8.45 -19.51
CA ALA A 128 1.77 9.37 -18.68
C ALA A 128 0.58 8.66 -17.98
N ASP A 129 -0.13 7.79 -18.69
CA ASP A 129 -1.21 6.95 -18.15
C ASP A 129 -0.74 6.02 -17.04
N ARG A 130 0.43 5.41 -17.22
CA ARG A 130 1.04 4.56 -16.20
C ARG A 130 1.35 5.34 -14.94
N TYR A 131 2.05 6.48 -15.05
CA TYR A 131 2.42 7.26 -13.87
C TYR A 131 1.22 7.89 -13.16
N ALA A 132 0.24 8.41 -13.92
CA ALA A 132 -1.00 8.93 -13.34
C ALA A 132 -1.76 7.85 -12.57
N ARG A 133 -1.75 6.60 -13.06
CA ARG A 133 -2.33 5.45 -12.36
C ARG A 133 -1.55 5.09 -11.09
N LEU A 134 -0.22 5.02 -11.13
CA LEU A 134 0.60 4.77 -9.94
C LEU A 134 0.38 5.84 -8.86
N MET A 135 0.23 7.11 -9.26
CA MET A 135 -0.10 8.19 -8.34
C MET A 135 -1.48 8.02 -7.71
N MET A 136 -2.49 7.60 -8.50
CA MET A 136 -3.84 7.35 -8.01
C MET A 136 -3.87 6.14 -7.06
N GLU A 137 -3.24 5.02 -7.43
CA GLU A 137 -3.11 3.82 -6.59
C GLU A 137 -2.39 4.14 -5.25
N ALA A 138 -1.37 5.00 -5.27
CA ALA A 138 -0.70 5.45 -4.05
C ALA A 138 -1.58 6.30 -3.14
N LEU A 139 -2.53 7.08 -3.68
CA LEU A 139 -3.54 7.80 -2.91
C LEU A 139 -4.56 6.84 -2.32
N GLU A 140 -5.02 5.87 -3.11
CA GLU A 140 -6.01 4.86 -2.72
C GLU A 140 -5.49 3.95 -1.60
N ALA A 141 -4.24 3.50 -1.71
CA ALA A 141 -3.58 2.69 -0.68
C ALA A 141 -3.50 3.39 0.68
N ARG A 142 -3.53 4.74 0.70
CA ARG A 142 -3.48 5.55 1.93
C ARG A 142 -4.86 5.98 2.40
N HIS A 143 -5.91 5.74 1.62
CA HIS A 143 -7.26 6.14 1.95
C HIS A 143 -7.77 5.40 3.19
N THR A 144 -7.62 4.07 3.20
CA THR A 144 -8.02 3.21 4.32
C THR A 144 -6.80 2.45 4.81
N THR A 145 -6.39 2.72 6.05
CA THR A 145 -5.31 1.99 6.72
C THR A 145 -5.85 1.36 7.99
N PHE A 146 -5.22 0.26 8.42
CA PHE A 146 -5.57 -0.42 9.66
C PHE A 146 -4.42 -0.28 10.64
N VAL A 147 -4.76 -0.07 11.91
CA VAL A 147 -3.80 0.02 13.00
C VAL A 147 -4.20 -1.01 14.05
N GLY A 148 -3.24 -1.84 14.45
CA GLY A 148 -3.45 -2.88 15.45
C GLY A 148 -2.38 -2.86 16.53
N ARG A 149 -2.73 -3.42 17.69
CA ARG A 149 -1.80 -3.75 18.77
C ARG A 149 -2.08 -5.19 19.19
N GLY A 150 -1.05 -5.95 19.53
CA GLY A 150 -1.20 -7.35 19.92
C GLY A 150 0.07 -7.92 20.53
N THR A 151 0.05 -9.20 20.86
CA THR A 151 1.19 -9.97 21.37
C THR A 151 1.87 -10.84 20.31
N VAL A 152 1.39 -10.78 19.06
CA VAL A 152 1.84 -11.62 17.94
C VAL A 152 3.27 -11.28 17.54
N ARG A 153 4.19 -12.19 17.82
CA ARG A 153 5.64 -11.99 17.62
C ARG A 153 6.12 -12.19 16.18
N SER A 154 5.32 -12.85 15.34
CA SER A 154 5.68 -13.14 13.94
C SER A 154 5.34 -12.00 12.97
N LEU A 155 4.45 -11.08 13.36
CA LEU A 155 4.01 -10.00 12.48
C LEU A 155 5.20 -9.16 11.99
N ARG A 156 5.30 -9.04 10.68
CA ARG A 156 6.34 -8.29 10.01
C ARG A 156 5.83 -7.68 8.70
N PRO A 157 6.51 -6.65 8.17
CA PRO A 157 6.23 -6.18 6.82
C PRO A 157 6.43 -7.30 5.82
N GLY A 158 5.57 -7.37 4.78
CA GLY A 158 5.70 -8.40 3.74
C GLY A 158 4.88 -9.67 3.98
N THR A 159 4.04 -9.72 5.02
CA THR A 159 3.09 -10.81 5.29
C THR A 159 1.66 -10.30 5.38
N HIS A 160 0.67 -11.14 5.06
CA HIS A 160 -0.74 -10.90 5.36
C HIS A 160 -1.22 -11.77 6.52
N VAL A 161 -2.34 -11.40 7.15
CA VAL A 161 -2.96 -12.17 8.24
C VAL A 161 -4.47 -12.18 8.09
N ASP A 162 -5.09 -13.26 8.52
CA ASP A 162 -6.53 -13.32 8.75
C ASP A 162 -6.84 -12.94 10.20
N LEU A 163 -7.78 -12.02 10.38
CA LEU A 163 -8.23 -11.55 11.70
C LEU A 163 -9.60 -12.15 12.04
N LEU A 164 -9.63 -12.92 13.12
CA LEU A 164 -10.82 -13.56 13.67
C LEU A 164 -11.43 -12.73 14.80
N ASP A 165 -12.73 -12.92 15.03
CA ASP A 165 -13.47 -12.39 16.20
C ASP A 165 -13.41 -10.87 16.39
N ALA A 166 -13.01 -10.12 15.35
CA ALA A 166 -13.04 -8.66 15.37
C ALA A 166 -14.50 -8.17 15.40
N PRO A 167 -14.83 -7.17 16.25
CA PRO A 167 -16.14 -6.55 16.23
C PRO A 167 -16.40 -5.91 14.86
N ARG A 168 -17.67 -5.96 14.41
CA ARG A 168 -18.12 -5.36 13.16
C ARG A 168 -18.22 -3.84 13.26
#